data_AF-A0A420E8U7-F1
#
_entry.id   AF-A0A420E8U7-F1
#
_cell.length_a   1.000
_cell.length_b   1.000
_cell.length_c   1.000
_cell.angle_alpha   90.00
_cell.angle_beta   90.00
_cell.angle_gamma   90.00
#
_symmetry.space_group_name_H-M   'P 1'
#
loop_
_entity.id
_entity.type
_entity.pdbx_description
1 polymer ?
#
loop_
_entity_poly.entity_id
_entity_poly.type
_entity_poly.pdbx_seq_one_letter_code
_entity_poly.pdbx_strand_id
1 'polypeptide(L)'
;MKYSDKQEKLIKAFKALLKQERFGSQAEIVTALQAQSFDNINQSKVSRMLSKFGAVRTRNAKMEMVYCLPAELGVPTVSSQLKILVIDIDHNESMIVIHTSPGAAQLIARLLDSLGKAEGILGTIAGDDTIFITPTQSSRIVEVYVAIKDLFDLS
;
A
#
# COMPACT_ATOMS: atom_id res chain seq x y z
N MET A 1 10.62 17.90 -11.38
CA MET A 1 11.84 17.60 -12.17
C MET A 1 11.57 16.31 -12.93
N LYS A 2 11.41 16.35 -14.26
CA LYS A 2 11.11 15.15 -15.06
C LYS A 2 12.37 14.29 -15.15
N TYR A 3 12.25 12.98 -14.87
CA TYR A 3 13.35 12.04 -15.05
C TYR A 3 13.58 11.80 -16.54
N SER A 4 14.81 11.48 -16.93
CA SER A 4 15.07 10.97 -18.28
C SER A 4 14.37 9.61 -18.46
N ASP A 5 13.86 9.30 -19.64
CA ASP A 5 13.24 8.00 -19.98
C ASP A 5 14.10 6.80 -19.54
N LYS A 6 15.43 6.93 -19.64
CA LYS A 6 16.37 5.89 -19.21
C LYS A 6 16.39 5.71 -17.69
N GLN A 7 16.24 6.79 -16.93
CA GLN A 7 16.14 6.75 -15.47
C GLN A 7 14.78 6.20 -15.01
N GLU A 8 13.69 6.54 -15.69
CA GLU A 8 12.37 5.98 -15.36
C GLU A 8 12.33 4.46 -15.60
N LYS A 9 12.87 4.00 -16.73
CA LYS A 9 13.03 2.56 -17.01
C LYS A 9 13.86 1.86 -15.94
N LEU A 10 14.97 2.46 -15.50
CA LEU A 10 15.80 1.93 -14.42
C LEU A 10 15.04 1.83 -13.09
N ILE A 11 14.31 2.88 -12.70
CA ILE A 11 13.52 2.89 -11.46
C ILE A 11 12.43 1.81 -11.51
N LYS A 12 11.73 1.70 -12.65
CA LYS A 12 10.70 0.67 -12.86
C LYS A 12 11.28 -0.75 -12.75
N ALA A 13 12.40 -1.00 -13.41
CA ALA A 13 13.11 -2.28 -13.33
C ALA A 13 13.56 -2.60 -11.90
N PHE A 14 14.17 -1.63 -11.21
CA PHE A 14 14.61 -1.79 -9.81
C PHE A 14 13.44 -2.13 -8.88
N LYS A 15 12.33 -1.39 -8.95
CA LYS A 15 11.13 -1.69 -8.14
C LYS A 15 10.58 -3.08 -8.47
N ALA A 16 10.58 -3.48 -9.74
CA ALA A 16 10.10 -4.80 -10.17
C ALA A 16 10.99 -5.94 -9.64
N LEU A 17 12.30 -5.74 -9.52
CA LEU A 17 13.19 -6.73 -8.90
C LEU A 17 12.91 -6.90 -7.41
N LEU A 18 12.70 -5.80 -6.68
CA LEU A 18 12.43 -5.85 -5.23
C LEU A 18 11.07 -6.50 -4.91
N LYS A 19 10.08 -6.40 -5.81
CA LYS A 19 8.80 -7.12 -5.71
C LYS A 19 8.91 -8.64 -5.84
N GLN A 20 10.03 -9.16 -6.35
CA GLN A 20 10.25 -10.61 -6.46
C GLN A 20 10.69 -11.24 -5.14
N GLU A 21 11.04 -10.44 -4.13
CA GLU A 21 11.38 -10.90 -2.76
C GLU A 21 12.38 -12.08 -2.72
N ARG A 22 13.42 -12.00 -3.57
CA ARG A 22 14.42 -13.07 -3.72
C ARG A 22 15.87 -12.63 -3.69
N PHE A 23 16.12 -11.32 -3.60
CA PHE A 23 17.48 -10.76 -3.68
C PHE A 23 18.01 -10.46 -2.29
N GLY A 24 19.03 -11.19 -1.84
CA GLY A 24 19.61 -11.08 -0.50
C GLY A 24 20.70 -10.03 -0.37
N SER A 25 21.31 -9.64 -1.49
CA SER A 25 22.47 -8.73 -1.51
C SER A 25 22.36 -7.65 -2.58
N GLN A 26 23.08 -6.53 -2.36
CA GLN A 26 23.19 -5.45 -3.35
C GLN A 26 23.89 -5.93 -4.63
N ALA A 27 24.84 -6.87 -4.50
CA ALA A 27 25.56 -7.45 -5.63
C ALA A 27 24.61 -8.20 -6.57
N GLU A 28 23.69 -9.01 -6.02
CA GLU A 28 22.70 -9.72 -6.83
C GLU A 28 21.77 -8.76 -7.58
N ILE A 29 21.36 -7.66 -6.95
CA ILE A 29 20.52 -6.62 -7.59
C ILE A 29 21.30 -5.94 -8.74
N VAL A 30 22.59 -5.66 -8.55
CA VAL A 30 23.46 -5.12 -9.62
C VAL A 30 23.49 -6.07 -10.80
N THR A 31 23.81 -7.35 -10.57
CA THR A 31 23.88 -8.38 -11.62
C THR A 31 22.55 -8.51 -12.36
N ALA A 32 21.43 -8.51 -11.64
CA ALA A 32 20.10 -8.63 -12.23
C ALA A 32 19.71 -7.40 -13.08
N LEU A 33 20.13 -6.20 -12.69
CA LEU A 33 19.93 -4.98 -13.49
C LEU A 33 20.85 -4.93 -14.71
N GLN A 34 22.11 -5.37 -14.59
CA GLN A 34 23.02 -5.46 -15.74
C GLN A 34 22.51 -6.44 -16.79
N ALA A 35 21.95 -7.58 -16.36
CA ALA A 35 21.28 -8.53 -17.27
C ALA A 35 20.08 -7.93 -18.04
N GLN A 36 19.51 -6.80 -17.57
CA GLN A 36 18.47 -6.03 -18.24
C GLN A 36 19.03 -4.83 -19.03
N SER A 37 20.32 -4.87 -19.41
CA SER A 37 21.01 -3.82 -20.18
C SER A 37 21.20 -2.49 -19.44
N PHE A 38 21.27 -2.52 -18.11
CA PHE A 38 21.65 -1.36 -17.28
C PHE A 38 23.13 -1.41 -16.89
N ASP A 39 24.04 -1.31 -17.87
CA ASP A 39 25.49 -1.52 -17.68
C ASP A 39 26.15 -0.50 -16.72
N ASN A 40 25.60 0.72 -16.64
CA ASN A 40 26.11 1.80 -15.77
C ASN A 40 25.60 1.70 -14.32
N ILE A 41 25.20 0.52 -13.86
CA ILE A 41 24.77 0.28 -12.48
C ILE A 41 25.91 -0.36 -11.69
N ASN A 42 26.07 0.08 -10.44
CA ASN A 42 27.09 -0.43 -9.53
C ASN A 42 26.53 -0.47 -8.11
N GLN A 43 27.27 -1.09 -7.18
CA GLN A 43 26.81 -1.26 -5.80
C GLN A 43 26.51 0.09 -5.12
N SER A 44 27.36 1.10 -5.28
CA SER A 44 27.13 2.42 -4.69
C SER A 44 25.81 3.06 -5.17
N LYS A 45 25.46 2.88 -6.44
CA LYS A 45 24.22 3.40 -7.01
C LYS A 45 23.00 2.60 -6.55
N VAL A 46 23.11 1.28 -6.48
CA VAL A 46 22.05 0.41 -5.90
C VAL A 46 21.82 0.72 -4.43
N SER A 47 22.90 0.88 -3.64
CA SER A 47 22.82 1.27 -2.23
C SER A 47 22.05 2.58 -2.04
N ARG A 48 22.40 3.62 -2.81
CA ARG A 48 21.67 4.89 -2.81
C ARG A 48 20.20 4.73 -3.23
N MET A 49 19.91 3.85 -4.20
CA MET A 49 18.52 3.57 -4.62
C MET A 49 17.72 2.85 -3.53
N LEU A 50 18.31 1.85 -2.87
CA LEU A 50 17.69 1.15 -1.74
C LEU A 50 17.33 2.14 -0.63
N SER A 51 18.26 3.01 -0.24
CA SER A 51 18.00 4.07 0.74
C SER A 51 16.94 5.07 0.24
N LYS A 52 17.05 5.53 -1.01
CA LYS A 52 16.13 6.51 -1.60
C LYS A 52 14.69 6.01 -1.67
N PHE A 53 14.49 4.73 -1.97
CA PHE A 53 13.16 4.12 -2.08
C PHE A 53 12.72 3.42 -0.79
N GLY A 54 13.48 3.56 0.30
CA GLY A 54 13.11 3.02 1.60
C GLY A 54 13.09 1.49 1.66
N ALA A 55 13.85 0.79 0.82
CA ALA A 55 13.89 -0.66 0.81
C ALA A 55 14.36 -1.22 2.16
N VAL A 56 13.70 -2.28 2.62
CA VAL A 56 14.01 -2.97 3.88
C VAL A 56 14.41 -4.41 3.60
N ARG A 57 15.02 -5.06 4.61
CA ARG A 57 15.28 -6.50 4.55
C ARG A 57 14.25 -7.24 5.38
N THR A 58 13.61 -8.24 4.78
CA THR A 58 12.62 -9.11 5.45
C THR A 58 12.92 -10.58 5.16
N ARG A 59 12.26 -11.49 5.89
CA ARG A 59 12.25 -12.91 5.54
C ARG A 59 11.12 -13.18 4.54
N ASN A 60 11.44 -13.82 3.42
CA ASN A 60 10.42 -14.30 2.47
C ASN A 60 9.77 -15.62 2.95
N ALA A 61 8.82 -16.15 2.18
CA ALA A 61 8.14 -17.43 2.47
C ALA A 61 9.10 -18.65 2.53
N LYS A 62 10.31 -18.52 1.98
CA LYS A 62 11.38 -19.54 2.05
C LYS A 62 12.35 -19.30 3.21
N MET A 63 12.04 -18.38 4.13
CA MET A 63 12.85 -17.99 5.27
C MET A 63 14.19 -17.31 4.93
N GLU A 64 14.36 -16.84 3.69
CA GLU A 64 15.57 -16.16 3.21
C GLU A 64 15.49 -14.66 3.49
N MET A 65 16.60 -14.05 3.92
CA MET A 65 16.69 -12.61 4.18
C MET A 65 16.89 -11.82 2.88
N VAL A 66 15.83 -11.19 2.40
CA VAL A 66 15.76 -10.53 1.08
C VAL A 66 15.43 -9.04 1.20
N TYR A 67 15.84 -8.26 0.20
CA TYR A 67 15.36 -6.89 0.04
C TYR A 67 13.95 -6.89 -0.55
N CYS A 68 13.07 -6.13 0.07
CA CYS A 68 11.80 -5.74 -0.49
C CYS A 68 11.64 -4.22 -0.38
N LEU A 69 10.77 -3.64 -1.20
CA LEU A 69 10.22 -2.35 -0.86
C LEU A 69 9.18 -2.61 0.23
N PRO A 70 9.13 -1.82 1.31
CA PRO A 70 7.90 -1.71 2.07
C PRO A 70 6.79 -1.53 1.03
N ALA A 71 5.75 -2.36 1.07
CA ALA A 71 4.50 -1.99 0.44
C ALA A 71 4.30 -0.52 0.80
N GLU A 72 4.12 0.35 -0.21
CA GLU A 72 4.12 1.79 -0.01
C GLU A 72 3.43 2.09 1.32
N LEU A 73 4.15 2.73 2.26
CA LEU A 73 3.71 2.94 3.64
C LEU A 73 2.52 3.93 3.72
N GLY A 74 1.61 3.88 2.75
CA GLY A 74 0.30 4.49 2.71
C GLY A 74 -0.57 3.61 1.82
N VAL A 75 -1.76 3.26 2.32
CA VAL A 75 -2.78 2.42 1.65
C VAL A 75 -2.44 0.91 1.61
N PRO A 76 -2.91 0.11 2.58
CA PRO A 76 -3.22 -1.29 2.31
C PRO A 76 -4.08 -1.39 1.05
N THR A 77 -3.56 -1.83 -0.09
CA THR A 77 -4.44 -2.14 -1.22
C THR A 77 -5.40 -3.21 -0.75
N VAL A 78 -6.69 -3.12 -1.11
CA VAL A 78 -7.72 -4.04 -0.62
C VAL A 78 -7.46 -5.43 -1.19
N SER A 79 -6.56 -6.18 -0.54
CA SER A 79 -6.34 -7.57 -0.83
C SER A 79 -7.58 -8.35 -0.40
N SER A 80 -7.83 -9.50 -1.02
CA SER A 80 -8.93 -10.39 -0.62
C SER A 80 -8.91 -10.73 0.88
N GLN A 81 -7.73 -10.68 1.51
CA GLN A 81 -7.56 -10.91 2.95
C GLN A 81 -8.11 -9.77 3.83
N LEU A 82 -8.06 -8.51 3.36
CA LEU A 82 -8.60 -7.38 4.12
C LEU A 82 -10.13 -7.29 4.02
N LYS A 83 -10.71 -7.73 2.90
CA LYS A 83 -12.18 -7.79 2.72
C LYS A 83 -12.84 -8.67 3.75
N ILE A 84 -12.22 -9.83 4.05
CA ILE A 84 -12.74 -10.81 5.01
C ILE A 84 -12.75 -10.26 6.45
N LEU A 85 -11.95 -9.22 6.74
CA LEU A 85 -11.91 -8.61 8.07
C LEU A 85 -13.06 -7.64 8.32
N VAL A 86 -13.77 -7.18 7.28
CA VAL A 86 -14.96 -6.33 7.44
C VAL A 86 -16.19 -7.22 7.59
N ILE A 87 -16.93 -7.01 8.66
CA ILE A 87 -18.12 -7.78 9.02
C ILE A 87 -19.37 -7.05 8.51
N ASP A 88 -19.43 -5.74 8.73
CA ASP A 88 -20.61 -4.93 8.43
C ASP A 88 -20.24 -3.46 8.15
N ILE A 89 -21.06 -2.80 7.33
CA ILE A 89 -20.94 -1.37 7.01
C ILE A 89 -22.34 -0.77 6.99
N ASP A 90 -22.55 0.26 7.79
CA ASP A 90 -23.82 1.00 7.86
C ASP A 90 -23.58 2.50 8.03
N HIS A 91 -24.62 3.31 7.90
CA HIS A 91 -24.53 4.75 8.04
C HIS A 91 -25.79 5.38 8.65
N ASN A 92 -25.61 6.53 9.30
CA ASN A 92 -26.72 7.44 9.60
C ASN A 92 -26.67 8.66 8.68
N GLU A 93 -27.30 9.77 9.05
CA GLU A 93 -27.32 11.00 8.25
C GLU A 93 -26.00 11.78 8.26
N SER A 94 -25.06 11.43 9.14
CA SER A 94 -23.85 12.23 9.40
C SER A 94 -22.53 11.45 9.33
N MET A 95 -22.55 10.13 9.50
CA MET A 95 -21.35 9.32 9.61
C MET A 95 -21.60 7.86 9.17
N ILE A 96 -20.53 7.23 8.71
CA ILE A 96 -20.49 5.82 8.30
C ILE A 96 -19.74 5.04 9.39
N VAL A 97 -20.24 3.85 9.71
CA VAL A 97 -19.66 2.95 10.71
C VAL A 97 -19.29 1.64 10.05
N ILE A 98 -18.08 1.15 10.32
CA ILE A 98 -17.61 -0.16 9.88
C ILE A 98 -17.33 -1.02 11.11
N HIS A 99 -17.88 -2.22 11.13
CA HIS A 99 -17.51 -3.27 12.08
C HIS A 99 -16.54 -4.23 11.44
N THR A 100 -15.48 -4.57 12.16
CA THR A 100 -14.42 -5.46 11.70
C THR A 100 -14.22 -6.63 12.66
N SER A 101 -13.43 -7.61 12.25
CA SER A 101 -12.88 -8.60 13.18
C SER A 101 -12.04 -7.90 14.27
N PRO A 102 -11.94 -8.48 15.49
CA PRO A 102 -11.15 -7.91 16.58
C PRO A 102 -9.71 -7.57 16.17
N GLY A 103 -9.23 -6.39 16.56
CA GLY A 103 -7.90 -5.87 16.24
C GLY A 103 -7.67 -5.43 14.78
N ALA A 104 -8.67 -5.51 13.90
CA ALA A 104 -8.52 -5.15 12.49
C ALA A 104 -8.88 -3.69 12.18
N ALA A 105 -9.61 -2.99 13.06
CA ALA A 105 -10.15 -1.66 12.78
C ALA A 105 -9.07 -0.64 12.42
N GLN A 106 -7.94 -0.64 13.14
CA GLN A 106 -6.82 0.27 12.89
C GLN A 106 -6.19 0.09 11.49
N LEU A 107 -6.10 -1.16 11.02
CA LEU A 107 -5.52 -1.46 9.72
C LEU A 107 -6.43 -0.95 8.59
N ILE A 108 -7.74 -1.21 8.71
CA ILE A 108 -8.75 -0.79 7.74
C ILE A 108 -8.91 0.74 7.74
N ALA A 109 -8.85 1.40 8.89
CA ALA A 109 -8.91 2.86 8.98
C ALA A 109 -7.73 3.54 8.26
N ARG A 110 -6.51 3.00 8.42
CA ARG A 110 -5.33 3.50 7.68
C ARG A 110 -5.47 3.36 6.17
N LEU A 111 -6.20 2.35 5.69
CA LEU A 111 -6.57 2.20 4.29
C LEU A 111 -7.56 3.29 3.87
N LEU A 112 -8.62 3.50 4.63
CA LEU A 112 -9.63 4.51 4.30
C LEU A 112 -9.09 5.94 4.34
N ASP A 113 -8.26 6.26 5.34
CA ASP A 113 -7.59 7.57 5.45
C ASP A 113 -6.73 7.89 4.22
N SER A 114 -6.17 6.86 3.60
CA SER A 114 -5.27 7.02 2.47
C SER A 114 -5.97 7.21 1.12
N LEU A 115 -7.28 6.91 1.03
CA LEU A 115 -8.15 7.38 -0.06
C LEU A 115 -8.40 8.89 0.06
N GLY A 116 -8.58 9.35 1.29
CA GLY A 116 -8.67 10.76 1.66
C GLY A 116 -9.88 11.49 1.07
N LYS A 117 -9.79 12.82 1.03
CA LYS A 117 -10.91 13.72 0.70
C LYS A 117 -11.40 13.60 -0.75
N ALA A 118 -10.57 13.10 -1.66
CA ALA A 118 -10.94 12.92 -3.06
C ALA A 118 -12.11 11.93 -3.21
N GLU A 119 -12.13 10.89 -2.36
CA GLU A 119 -13.20 9.89 -2.29
C GLU A 119 -14.31 10.28 -1.30
N GLY A 120 -14.32 11.54 -0.85
CA GLY A 120 -15.38 12.06 0.02
C GLY A 120 -15.19 11.76 1.51
N ILE A 121 -14.06 11.17 1.93
CA ILE A 121 -13.73 10.89 3.35
C ILE A 121 -13.01 12.09 3.96
N LEU A 122 -13.61 12.73 4.97
CA LEU A 122 -12.98 13.84 5.70
C LEU A 122 -11.94 13.33 6.72
N GLY A 123 -12.22 12.19 7.35
CA GLY A 123 -11.32 11.50 8.26
C GLY A 123 -11.96 10.26 8.90
N THR A 124 -11.14 9.46 9.56
CA THR A 124 -11.57 8.26 10.28
C THR A 124 -11.08 8.23 11.73
N ILE A 125 -11.81 7.51 12.59
CA ILE A 125 -11.40 7.17 13.96
C ILE A 125 -11.65 5.67 14.15
N ALA A 126 -10.61 4.92 14.49
CA ALA A 126 -10.70 3.49 14.77
C ALA A 126 -10.58 3.19 16.27
N GLY A 127 -11.44 2.29 16.74
CA GLY A 127 -11.27 1.52 17.97
C GLY A 127 -10.52 0.22 17.70
N ASP A 128 -10.95 -0.87 18.36
CA ASP A 128 -10.40 -2.22 18.17
C ASP A 128 -11.09 -2.97 17.01
N ASP A 129 -12.42 -2.91 16.98
CA ASP A 129 -13.29 -3.63 16.04
C ASP A 129 -14.30 -2.70 15.31
N THR A 130 -14.22 -1.40 15.55
CA THR A 130 -15.20 -0.42 15.03
C THR A 130 -14.48 0.81 14.49
N ILE A 131 -14.91 1.31 13.33
CA ILE A 131 -14.37 2.50 12.69
C ILE A 131 -15.50 3.47 12.41
N PHE A 132 -15.30 4.73 12.79
CA PHE A 132 -16.16 5.84 12.39
C PHE A 132 -15.50 6.63 11.27
N ILE A 133 -16.31 6.96 10.27
CA ILE A 133 -15.89 7.71 9.10
C ILE A 133 -16.79 8.94 8.99
N THR A 134 -16.18 10.12 8.98
CA THR A 134 -16.88 11.36 8.70
C THR A 134 -16.72 11.71 7.22
N PRO A 135 -17.82 11.89 6.48
CA PRO A 135 -17.74 12.35 5.09
C PRO A 135 -17.42 13.84 5.04
N THR A 136 -16.87 14.29 3.91
CA THR A 136 -16.62 15.71 3.62
C THR A 136 -17.90 16.55 3.59
N GLN A 137 -19.02 15.95 3.22
CA GLN A 137 -20.35 16.58 3.19
C GLN A 137 -21.41 15.53 3.54
N SER A 138 -22.29 15.83 4.49
CA SER A 138 -23.37 14.91 4.92
C SER A 138 -24.34 14.57 3.78
N SER A 139 -24.55 15.48 2.83
CA SER A 139 -25.41 15.25 1.65
C SER A 139 -24.91 14.13 0.73
N ARG A 140 -23.62 13.79 0.80
CA ARG A 140 -22.98 12.76 -0.04
C ARG A 140 -22.78 11.44 0.69
N ILE A 141 -23.36 11.27 1.88
CA ILE A 141 -23.11 10.10 2.72
C ILE A 141 -23.47 8.79 2.03
N VAL A 142 -24.57 8.75 1.27
CA VAL A 142 -25.00 7.56 0.54
C VAL A 142 -24.01 7.20 -0.59
N GLU A 143 -23.45 8.19 -1.28
CA GLU A 143 -22.44 7.96 -2.32
C GLU A 143 -21.16 7.37 -1.72
N VAL A 144 -20.67 7.96 -0.62
CA VAL A 144 -19.47 7.51 0.08
C VAL A 144 -19.71 6.11 0.67
N TYR A 145 -20.89 5.86 1.23
CA TYR A 145 -21.29 4.55 1.73
C TYR A 145 -21.23 3.46 0.65
N VAL A 146 -21.83 3.70 -0.52
CA VAL A 146 -21.81 2.75 -1.64
C VAL A 146 -20.39 2.50 -2.12
N ALA A 147 -19.59 3.56 -2.29
CA ALA A 147 -18.18 3.43 -2.70
C ALA A 147 -17.36 2.57 -1.72
N ILE A 148 -17.61 2.72 -0.41
CA ILE A 148 -16.95 1.91 0.62
C ILE A 148 -17.47 0.47 0.60
N LYS A 149 -18.77 0.22 0.43
CA LYS A 149 -19.29 -1.15 0.26
C LYS A 149 -18.64 -1.86 -0.93
N ASP A 150 -18.58 -1.18 -2.07
CA ASP A 150 -17.99 -1.70 -3.30
C ASP A 150 -16.50 -2.01 -3.13
N LEU A 151 -15.78 -1.18 -2.36
CA LEU A 151 -14.38 -1.40 -2.04
C LEU A 151 -14.14 -2.74 -1.32
N PHE A 152 -15.07 -3.14 -0.45
CA PHE A 152 -14.99 -4.38 0.35
C PHE A 152 -15.80 -5.56 -0.22
N ASP A 153 -16.35 -5.44 -1.44
CA ASP A 153 -17.23 -6.45 -2.09
C ASP A 153 -18.44 -6.86 -1.23
N LEU A 154 -18.95 -5.96 -0.40
CA LEU A 154 -20.15 -6.23 0.41
C LEU A 154 -21.39 -5.88 -0.42
N SER A 155 -22.04 -6.91 -0.97
CA SER A 155 -23.34 -6.80 -1.66
C SER A 155 -24.42 -6.22 -0.75
#